data_AF-U4VB43-F1
#
_entry.id   AF-U4VB43-F1
#
_cell.length_a   1.000
_cell.length_b   1.000
_cell.length_c   1.000
_cell.angle_alpha   90.00
_cell.angle_beta   90.00
_cell.angle_gamma   90.00
#
_symmetry.space_group_name_H-M   'P 1'
#
loop_
_entity.id
_entity.type
_entity.pdbx_description
1 polymer ?
#
loop_
_entity_poly.entity_id
_entity_poly.type
_entity_poly.pdbx_seq_one_letter_code
_entity_poly.pdbx_strand_id
1 'polypeptide(L)'
;MGEGHSGSVAETTLVIDIRDFTKDGYEARRVFIENLAASFNQLHGEGTVHVDYKAVYRNAAESLQGENRYPVALALDAMKAIGVEPTPLPMRGGYDGAVLSEKGLPCPPNLFCGAHNFHSIYEFLPVGSLNKASEMVIEILKTARINGKNAG
;
A
#
# COMPACT_ATOMS: atom_id res chain seq x y z
N MET A 1 13.65 -4.49 11.54
CA MET A 1 12.54 -4.18 12.45
C MET A 1 13.19 -3.63 13.70
N GLY A 2 13.54 -2.34 13.68
CA GLY A 2 14.30 -1.69 14.76
C GLY A 2 13.34 -1.19 15.84
N GLU A 3 13.80 -1.22 17.09
CA GLU A 3 13.04 -0.96 18.32
C GLU A 3 12.14 0.28 18.21
N GLY A 4 10.84 0.13 18.47
CA GLY A 4 9.85 1.21 18.32
C GLY A 4 10.00 2.36 19.32
N HIS A 5 10.87 2.20 20.32
CA HIS A 5 11.24 3.22 21.30
C HIS A 5 12.53 2.80 22.02
N SER A 6 13.35 3.77 22.39
CA SER A 6 14.55 3.58 23.22
C SER A 6 14.77 4.81 24.08
N GLY A 7 15.06 4.66 25.37
CA GLY A 7 15.26 5.82 26.24
C GLY A 7 15.87 5.52 27.61
N SER A 8 16.35 6.58 28.23
CA SER A 8 16.82 6.68 29.61
C SER A 8 16.15 7.89 30.29
N VAL A 9 16.50 8.14 31.55
CA VAL A 9 16.02 9.35 32.27
C VAL A 9 16.46 10.65 31.56
N ALA A 10 17.59 10.63 30.83
CA ALA A 10 18.13 11.82 30.18
C ALA A 10 17.57 12.07 28.77
N GLU A 11 17.19 11.02 28.03
CA GLU A 11 16.80 11.12 26.62
C GLU A 11 15.89 9.95 26.24
N THR A 12 14.85 10.19 25.44
CA THR A 12 13.99 9.14 24.89
C THR A 12 13.71 9.42 23.41
N THR A 13 13.85 8.39 22.58
CA THR A 13 13.52 8.38 21.16
C THR A 13 12.30 7.50 20.93
N LEU A 14 11.33 8.01 20.16
CA LEU A 14 10.14 7.27 19.75
C LEU A 14 10.10 7.19 18.22
N VAL A 15 9.87 5.99 17.69
CA VAL A 15 9.66 5.78 16.25
C VAL A 15 8.19 5.48 16.02
N ILE A 16 7.50 6.40 15.35
CA ILE A 16 6.05 6.34 15.16
C ILE A 16 5.73 6.20 13.67
N ASP A 17 5.03 5.12 13.32
CA ASP A 17 4.44 4.93 11.99
C ASP A 17 3.10 5.67 11.89
N ILE A 18 3.02 6.70 11.04
CA ILE A 18 1.76 7.36 10.71
C ILE A 18 1.18 6.73 9.45
N ARG A 19 -0.02 6.14 9.56
CA ARG A 19 -0.73 5.53 8.43
C ARG A 19 -2.16 6.03 8.37
N ASP A 20 -2.59 6.46 7.19
CA ASP A 20 -3.98 6.81 6.92
C ASP A 20 -4.30 6.46 5.46
N PHE A 21 -5.58 6.16 5.18
CA PHE A 21 -6.04 5.90 3.82
C PHE A 21 -6.24 7.18 3.02
N THR A 22 -6.49 8.29 3.73
CA THR A 22 -6.79 9.60 3.16
C THR A 22 -5.64 10.57 3.38
N LYS A 23 -5.42 11.46 2.41
CA LYS A 23 -4.42 12.52 2.53
C LYS A 23 -4.75 13.47 3.69
N ASP A 24 -6.01 13.85 3.83
CA ASP A 24 -6.46 14.77 4.88
C ASP A 24 -6.31 14.15 6.27
N GLY A 25 -6.63 12.85 6.42
CA GLY A 25 -6.43 12.12 7.66
C GLY A 25 -4.94 11.98 8.03
N TYR A 26 -4.08 11.71 7.05
CA TYR A 26 -2.63 11.69 7.26
C TYR A 26 -2.12 13.05 7.73
N GLU A 27 -2.55 14.13 7.07
CA GLU A 27 -2.14 15.49 7.40
C GLU A 27 -2.64 15.92 8.79
N ALA A 28 -3.87 15.60 9.14
CA ALA A 28 -4.42 15.86 10.47
C ALA A 28 -3.61 15.16 11.57
N ARG A 29 -3.18 13.91 11.34
CA ARG A 29 -2.31 13.16 12.27
C ARG A 29 -0.91 13.76 12.36
N ARG A 30 -0.36 14.22 11.24
CA ARG A 30 0.95 14.90 11.20
C ARG A 30 0.90 16.17 12.05
N VAL A 31 -0.08 17.04 11.80
CA VAL A 31 -0.31 18.30 12.53
C VAL A 31 -0.55 18.03 14.02
N PHE A 32 -1.25 16.96 14.36
CA PHE A 32 -1.45 16.58 15.77
C PHE A 32 -0.12 16.32 16.50
N ILE A 33 0.81 15.60 15.87
CA ILE A 33 2.14 15.32 16.47
C ILE A 33 2.97 16.61 16.57
N GLU A 34 2.92 17.47 15.54
CA GLU A 34 3.61 18.77 15.56
C GLU A 34 3.11 19.66 16.70
N ASN A 35 1.79 19.72 16.88
CA ASN A 35 1.18 20.50 17.96
C ASN A 35 1.54 19.95 19.34
N LEU A 36 1.62 18.62 19.50
CA LEU A 36 2.09 18.02 20.74
C LEU A 36 3.54 18.39 21.03
N ALA A 37 4.45 18.24 20.06
CA ALA A 37 5.85 18.63 20.22
C ALA A 37 6.01 20.12 20.57
N ALA A 38 5.25 20.99 19.89
CA ALA A 38 5.22 22.41 20.20
C ALA A 38 4.73 22.68 21.64
N SER A 39 3.69 21.98 22.10
CA SER A 39 3.18 22.15 23.46
C SER A 39 4.19 21.71 24.53
N PHE A 40 4.94 20.63 24.30
CA PHE A 40 6.01 20.20 25.21
C PHE A 40 7.18 21.19 25.23
N ASN A 41 7.57 21.72 24.07
CA ASN A 41 8.60 22.75 23.98
C ASN A 41 8.17 24.04 24.70
N GLN A 42 6.88 24.40 24.68
CA GLN A 42 6.36 25.54 25.44
C GLN A 42 6.41 25.32 26.96
N LEU A 43 6.14 24.10 27.42
CA LEU A 43 6.11 23.76 28.84
C LEU A 43 7.50 23.53 29.45
N HIS A 44 8.43 22.98 28.68
CA HIS A 44 9.72 22.49 29.19
C HIS A 44 10.94 23.22 28.62
N GLY A 45 10.75 24.12 27.66
CA GLY A 45 11.80 24.90 27.02
C GLY A 45 12.01 24.52 25.56
N GLU A 46 12.42 25.50 24.75
CA GLU A 46 12.67 25.31 23.32
C GLU A 46 13.76 24.25 23.09
N GLY A 47 13.50 23.33 22.15
CA GLY A 47 14.43 22.24 21.81
C GLY A 47 14.36 21.01 22.71
N THR A 48 13.40 20.94 23.64
CA THR A 48 13.18 19.74 24.48
C THR A 48 12.70 18.53 23.68
N VAL A 49 11.87 18.75 22.67
CA VAL A 49 11.33 17.73 21.78
C VAL A 49 11.65 18.09 20.34
N HIS A 50 12.30 17.15 19.63
CA HIS A 50 12.57 17.22 18.20
C HIS A 50 11.72 16.18 17.46
N VAL A 51 11.21 16.53 16.29
CA VAL A 51 10.42 15.62 15.45
C VAL A 51 10.95 15.65 14.03
N ASP A 52 11.41 14.49 13.55
CA ASP A 52 11.82 14.27 12.17
C ASP A 52 10.78 13.45 11.41
N TYR A 53 10.51 13.83 10.17
CA TYR A 53 9.56 13.14 9.30
C TYR A 53 10.25 12.50 8.12
N LYS A 54 9.92 11.23 7.87
CA LYS A 54 10.34 10.52 6.66
C LYS A 54 9.13 9.92 5.96
N ALA A 55 8.82 10.42 4.77
CA ALA A 55 7.79 9.83 3.92
C ALA A 55 8.23 8.43 3.45
N VAL A 56 7.34 7.44 3.56
CA VAL A 56 7.63 6.04 3.21
C VAL A 56 6.98 5.67 1.87
N TYR A 57 5.66 5.83 1.73
CA TYR A 57 4.92 5.64 0.48
C TYR A 57 3.54 6.33 0.55
N ARG A 58 2.97 6.67 -0.61
CA ARG A 58 1.60 7.18 -0.73
C ARG A 58 0.60 6.09 -1.09
N ASN A 59 -0.69 6.39 -0.97
CA ASN A 59 -1.75 5.47 -1.36
C ASN A 59 -1.79 5.31 -2.89
N ALA A 60 -1.65 4.07 -3.36
CA ALA A 60 -1.68 3.73 -4.80
C ALA A 60 -2.98 4.18 -5.49
N ALA A 61 -4.08 4.29 -4.76
CA ALA A 61 -5.37 4.74 -5.29
C ALA A 61 -5.28 6.13 -5.93
N GLU A 62 -4.39 7.02 -5.45
CA GLU A 62 -4.18 8.34 -6.03
C GLU A 62 -3.53 8.26 -7.42
N SER A 63 -2.63 7.29 -7.62
CA SER A 63 -1.89 7.12 -8.88
C SER A 63 -2.68 6.35 -9.96
N LEU A 64 -3.75 5.64 -9.55
CA LEU A 64 -4.57 4.78 -10.42
C LEU A 64 -5.92 5.42 -10.83
N GLN A 65 -5.96 6.76 -10.92
CA GLN A 65 -7.11 7.51 -11.40
C GLN A 65 -6.99 7.86 -12.88
N GLY A 66 -8.11 8.24 -13.51
CA GLY A 66 -8.15 8.69 -14.91
C GLY A 66 -7.64 7.63 -15.88
N GLU A 67 -6.74 8.03 -16.77
CA GLU A 67 -6.14 7.15 -17.80
C GLU A 67 -5.37 5.98 -17.21
N ASN A 68 -4.80 6.13 -16.00
CA ASN A 68 -4.03 5.09 -15.30
C ASN A 68 -4.89 4.00 -14.66
N ARG A 69 -6.21 4.05 -14.83
CA ARG A 69 -7.15 3.05 -14.27
C ARG A 69 -7.20 1.75 -15.07
N TYR A 70 -6.70 1.75 -16.30
CA TYR A 70 -6.79 0.58 -17.20
C TYR A 70 -6.24 -0.73 -16.61
N PRO A 71 -5.16 -0.77 -15.79
CA PRO A 71 -4.67 -2.04 -15.23
C PRO A 71 -5.67 -2.64 -14.24
N VAL A 72 -6.40 -1.79 -13.50
CA VAL A 72 -7.45 -2.22 -12.57
C VAL A 72 -8.60 -2.87 -13.33
N ALA A 73 -9.03 -2.24 -14.43
CA ALA A 73 -10.10 -2.78 -15.27
C ALA A 73 -9.71 -4.14 -15.86
N LEU A 74 -8.50 -4.25 -16.42
CA LEU A 74 -7.96 -5.51 -16.96
C LEU A 74 -7.94 -6.63 -15.92
N ALA A 75 -7.52 -6.33 -14.68
CA ALA A 75 -7.49 -7.31 -13.60
C ALA A 75 -8.90 -7.80 -13.22
N LEU A 76 -9.87 -6.89 -13.12
CA LEU A 76 -11.26 -7.23 -12.78
C LEU A 76 -11.94 -8.05 -13.87
N ASP A 77 -11.71 -7.71 -15.14
CA ASP A 77 -12.28 -8.43 -16.27
C ASP A 77 -11.67 -9.83 -16.40
N ALA A 78 -10.35 -9.95 -16.19
CA ALA A 78 -9.68 -11.25 -16.17
C ALA A 78 -10.19 -12.16 -15.04
N MET A 79 -10.43 -11.62 -13.83
CA MET A 79 -11.02 -12.39 -12.73
C MET A 79 -12.40 -12.95 -13.11
N LYS A 80 -13.27 -12.13 -13.68
CA LYS A 80 -14.61 -12.57 -14.13
C LYS A 80 -14.53 -13.64 -15.21
N ALA A 81 -13.62 -13.48 -16.18
CA ALA A 81 -13.44 -14.42 -17.28
C ALA A 81 -12.99 -15.82 -16.80
N ILE A 82 -12.18 -15.91 -15.73
CA ILE A 82 -11.75 -17.18 -15.14
C ILE A 82 -12.72 -17.73 -14.08
N GLY A 83 -13.87 -17.09 -13.88
CA GLY A 83 -14.89 -17.48 -12.91
C GLY A 83 -14.53 -17.18 -11.44
N VAL A 84 -13.68 -16.19 -11.19
CA VAL A 84 -13.31 -15.72 -9.85
C VAL A 84 -14.06 -14.43 -9.55
N GLU A 85 -14.84 -14.40 -8.47
CA GLU A 85 -15.55 -13.19 -8.04
C GLU A 85 -14.57 -12.16 -7.47
N PRO A 86 -14.48 -10.95 -8.04
CA PRO A 86 -13.57 -9.93 -7.54
C PRO A 86 -13.98 -9.47 -6.13
N THR A 87 -13.05 -9.56 -5.18
CA THR A 87 -13.24 -9.01 -3.83
C THR A 87 -12.16 -7.96 -3.57
N PRO A 88 -12.39 -6.68 -3.95
CA PRO A 88 -11.42 -5.62 -3.73
C PRO A 88 -11.25 -5.38 -2.23
N LEU A 89 -10.06 -5.64 -1.71
CA LEU A 89 -9.71 -5.39 -0.30
C LEU A 89 -8.72 -4.23 -0.22
N PRO A 90 -8.93 -3.25 0.69
CA PRO A 90 -7.97 -2.17 0.89
C PRO A 90 -6.67 -2.74 1.48
N MET A 91 -5.55 -2.45 0.85
CA MET A 91 -4.24 -2.85 1.33
C MET A 91 -3.86 -2.02 2.55
N ARG A 92 -3.56 -2.67 3.68
CA ARG A 92 -3.15 -2.02 4.96
C ARG A 92 -1.63 -1.88 5.08
N GLY A 93 -0.98 -1.52 3.98
CA GLY A 93 0.47 -1.40 3.89
C GLY A 93 0.94 -1.03 2.49
N GLY A 94 2.23 -0.80 2.36
CA GLY A 94 2.90 -0.55 1.09
C GLY A 94 3.13 -1.86 0.37
N TYR A 95 3.08 -1.80 -0.96
CA TYR A 95 3.50 -2.86 -1.86
C TYR A 95 4.24 -2.21 -3.02
N ASP A 96 5.08 -2.97 -3.73
CA ASP A 96 5.93 -2.41 -4.79
C ASP A 96 5.13 -1.68 -5.87
N GLY A 97 3.93 -2.17 -6.19
CA GLY A 97 3.04 -1.52 -7.15
C GLY A 97 2.56 -0.12 -6.71
N ALA A 98 2.46 0.18 -5.41
CA ALA A 98 2.16 1.53 -4.94
C ALA A 98 3.32 2.50 -5.24
N VAL A 99 4.55 2.05 -4.98
CA VAL A 99 5.76 2.83 -5.22
C VAL A 99 6.01 3.01 -6.72
N LEU A 100 5.76 1.96 -7.53
CA LEU A 100 5.90 2.03 -8.99
C LEU A 100 4.83 2.93 -9.63
N SER A 101 3.59 2.88 -9.14
CA SER A 101 2.51 3.76 -9.62
C SER A 101 2.82 5.22 -9.32
N GLU A 102 3.40 5.51 -8.16
CA GLU A 102 3.88 6.84 -7.82
C GLU A 102 5.01 7.33 -8.75
N LYS A 103 5.84 6.41 -9.26
CA LYS A 103 6.91 6.69 -10.23
C LYS A 103 6.42 6.78 -11.69
N GLY A 104 5.11 6.73 -11.93
CA GLY A 104 4.52 6.87 -13.25
C GLY A 104 4.38 5.56 -14.04
N LEU A 105 4.57 4.40 -13.40
CA LEU A 105 4.23 3.10 -13.99
C LEU A 105 2.94 2.58 -13.34
N PRO A 106 1.76 2.73 -13.98
CA PRO A 106 0.50 2.30 -13.39
C PRO A 106 0.51 0.79 -13.17
N CYS A 107 0.56 0.37 -11.91
CA CYS A 107 0.49 -1.03 -11.52
C CYS A 107 -0.89 -1.34 -10.97
N PRO A 108 -1.54 -2.43 -11.38
CA PRO A 108 -2.78 -2.84 -10.74
C PRO A 108 -2.52 -3.10 -9.24
N PRO A 109 -3.55 -3.00 -8.39
CA PRO A 109 -3.50 -3.53 -7.04
C PRO A 109 -3.02 -4.98 -7.06
N ASN A 110 -2.34 -5.39 -6.00
CA ASN A 110 -1.73 -6.70 -5.89
C ASN A 110 -2.74 -7.82 -6.22
N LEU A 111 -2.42 -8.68 -7.18
CA LEU A 111 -3.28 -9.79 -7.58
C LEU A 111 -3.18 -10.92 -6.54
N PHE A 112 -4.21 -11.77 -6.48
CA PHE A 112 -4.14 -12.93 -5.58
C PHE A 112 -3.10 -13.93 -6.10
N CYS A 113 -2.31 -14.51 -5.19
CA CYS A 113 -1.44 -15.66 -5.49
C CYS A 113 -2.03 -16.98 -4.97
N GLY A 114 -3.10 -16.92 -4.17
CA GLY A 114 -3.77 -18.08 -3.61
C GLY A 114 -3.16 -18.63 -2.32
N ALA A 115 -2.06 -18.05 -1.83
CA ALA A 115 -1.42 -18.45 -0.59
C ALA A 115 -2.10 -17.83 0.63
N HIS A 116 -1.95 -18.50 1.77
CA HIS A 116 -2.56 -18.13 3.04
C HIS A 116 -1.50 -18.09 4.16
N ASN A 117 -1.79 -17.34 5.22
CA ASN A 117 -0.95 -17.23 6.43
C ASN A 117 0.50 -16.79 6.16
N PHE A 118 0.69 -15.78 5.31
CA PHE A 118 2.01 -15.23 5.00
C PHE A 118 2.82 -14.93 6.27
N HIS A 119 4.12 -15.25 6.21
CA HIS A 119 5.09 -15.03 7.29
C HIS A 119 4.80 -15.86 8.57
N SER A 120 4.17 -17.02 8.40
CA SER A 120 3.89 -17.97 9.49
C SER A 120 4.46 -19.35 9.17
N ILE A 121 4.73 -20.14 10.21
CA ILE A 121 5.02 -21.58 10.05
C ILE A 121 3.81 -22.37 9.51
N TYR A 122 2.62 -21.75 9.55
CA TYR A 122 1.38 -22.28 8.98
C TYR A 122 1.08 -21.73 7.58
N GLU A 123 2.08 -21.19 6.89
CA GLU A 123 1.97 -20.73 5.50
C GLU A 123 1.70 -21.92 4.57
N PHE A 124 0.68 -21.81 3.73
CA PHE A 124 0.34 -22.85 2.76
C PHE A 124 -0.28 -22.27 1.49
N LEU A 125 -0.19 -23.04 0.40
CA LEU A 125 -0.72 -22.69 -0.91
C LEU A 125 -1.49 -23.88 -1.49
N PRO A 126 -2.83 -23.81 -1.59
CA PRO A 126 -3.61 -24.81 -2.29
C PRO A 126 -3.28 -24.81 -3.79
N VAL A 127 -3.06 -25.99 -4.35
CA VAL A 127 -2.72 -26.17 -5.77
C VAL A 127 -3.81 -25.60 -6.69
N GLY A 128 -5.08 -25.76 -6.32
CA GLY A 128 -6.20 -25.17 -7.09
C GLY A 128 -6.13 -23.64 -7.15
N SER A 129 -5.76 -22.99 -6.05
CA SER A 129 -5.59 -21.54 -6.00
C SER A 129 -4.40 -21.08 -6.85
N LEU A 130 -3.29 -21.83 -6.83
CA LEU A 130 -2.12 -21.57 -7.69
C LEU A 130 -2.48 -21.70 -9.18
N ASN A 131 -3.26 -22.72 -9.56
CA ASN A 131 -3.73 -22.87 -10.94
C ASN A 131 -4.57 -21.68 -11.37
N LYS A 132 -5.48 -21.20 -10.50
CA LYS A 132 -6.29 -20.01 -10.78
C LYS A 132 -5.47 -18.73 -10.89
N ALA A 133 -4.41 -18.57 -10.07
CA ALA A 133 -3.50 -17.45 -10.20
C ALA A 133 -2.75 -17.48 -11.56
N SER A 134 -2.35 -18.66 -12.03
CA SER A 134 -1.74 -18.82 -13.36
C SER A 134 -2.72 -18.50 -14.49
N GLU A 135 -3.95 -19.01 -14.42
CA GLU A 135 -5.02 -18.70 -15.37
C GLU A 135 -5.29 -17.19 -15.45
N MET A 136 -5.28 -16.51 -14.30
CA MET A 136 -5.47 -15.06 -14.21
C MET A 136 -4.41 -14.28 -15.00
N VAL A 137 -3.13 -14.63 -14.84
CA VAL A 137 -2.03 -13.96 -15.56
C VAL A 137 -2.17 -14.15 -17.06
N ILE A 138 -2.49 -15.37 -17.50
CA ILE A 138 -2.72 -15.68 -18.92
C ILE A 138 -3.89 -14.86 -19.46
N GLU A 139 -4.98 -14.74 -18.70
CA GLU A 139 -6.17 -14.01 -19.13
C GLU A 139 -5.95 -12.49 -19.20
N ILE A 140 -5.17 -11.92 -18.29
CA ILE A 140 -4.73 -10.53 -18.36
C ILE A 140 -3.96 -10.28 -19.66
N LEU A 141 -2.99 -11.14 -20.00
CA LEU A 141 -2.20 -11.00 -21.22
C LEU A 141 -3.05 -11.08 -22.49
N LYS A 142 -4.03 -12.00 -22.53
CA LYS A 142 -4.98 -12.11 -23.64
C LYS A 142 -5.85 -10.86 -23.77
N THR A 143 -6.44 -10.40 -22.67
CA THR A 143 -7.34 -9.25 -22.65
C THR A 143 -6.60 -7.97 -23.04
N ALA A 144 -5.39 -7.75 -22.50
CA ALA A 144 -4.55 -6.63 -22.85
C ALA A 144 -4.19 -6.60 -24.35
N ARG A 145 -3.89 -7.77 -24.94
CA ARG A 145 -3.60 -7.91 -26.37
C ARG A 145 -4.80 -7.58 -27.26
N ILE A 146 -6.01 -7.98 -26.87
CA ILE A 146 -7.24 -7.70 -27.63
C ILE A 146 -7.51 -6.19 -27.63
N ASN A 147 -7.42 -5.56 -26.46
CA ASN A 147 -7.67 -4.12 -26.33
C ASN A 147 -6.61 -3.28 -27.07
N GLY A 148 -5.35 -3.72 -27.09
CA GLY A 148 -4.30 -3.05 -27.87
C GLY A 148 -4.47 -3.15 -29.39
N LYS A 149 -5.19 -4.16 -29.90
CA LYS A 149 -5.51 -4.28 -31.34
C LYS A 149 -6.70 -3.42 -31.78
N ASN A 150 -7.59 -3.06 -30.86
CA ASN A 150 -8.77 -2.24 -31.13
C ASN A 150 -8.51 -0.73 -30.93
N ALA A 151 -7.32 -0.37 -30.43
CA ALA A 151 -6.90 1.01 -30.16
C ALA A 151 -5.93 1.57 -31.23
N GLY A 152 -5.75 0.87 -32.35
CA GLY A 152 -4.90 1.25 -33.48
C GLY A 152 -5.69 1.33 -34.79
#